data_AF-A0A354FG34-F1
#
_entry.id   AF-A0A354FG34-F1
#
_cell.length_a   1.000
_cell.length_b   1.000
_cell.length_c   1.000
_cell.angle_alpha   90.00
_cell.angle_beta   90.00
_cell.angle_gamma   90.00
#
_symmetry.space_group_name_H-M   'P 1'
#
loop_
_entity.id
_entity.type
_entity.pdbx_description
1 polymer ?
#
loop_
_entity_poly.entity_id
_entity_poly.type
_entity_poly.pdbx_seq_one_letter_code
_entity_poly.pdbx_strand_id
1 'polypeptide(L)'
;MERKILLSDMNLLTVWDDSTSCNYCGCNQEWFAEPWQRKAGCGPSAATNILFYQQQKSQTVPCRYLKKDLLHYMEEVWKYITPEQNGIASTEVFLRKVRGYASAHGLKFHYEALDVPAEKAQRPSFDEVIDFV
;
A
#
# COMPACT_ATOMS: atom_id res chain seq x y z
N MET A 1 7.59 -25.89 -11.31
CA MET A 1 7.09 -25.97 -9.92
C MET A 1 6.34 -24.68 -9.67
N GLU A 2 5.05 -24.73 -9.35
CA GLU A 2 4.23 -23.53 -9.14
C GLU A 2 4.54 -22.97 -7.73
N ARG A 3 5.27 -21.85 -7.63
CA ARG A 3 5.44 -21.11 -6.37
C ARG A 3 4.19 -20.26 -6.15
N LYS A 4 3.40 -20.57 -5.12
CA LYS A 4 2.31 -19.71 -4.66
C LYS A 4 2.81 -18.83 -3.53
N ILE A 5 2.82 -17.52 -3.76
CA ILE A 5 3.17 -16.53 -2.76
C ILE A 5 1.87 -15.90 -2.30
N LEU A 6 1.50 -16.20 -1.05
CA LEU A 6 0.28 -15.72 -0.43
C LEU A 6 0.64 -14.82 0.75
N LEU A 7 -0.18 -13.80 0.99
CA LEU A 7 -0.12 -13.08 2.25
C LEU A 7 -0.40 -14.06 3.40
N SER A 8 0.32 -13.89 4.52
CA SER A 8 0.23 -14.80 5.67
C SER A 8 -1.19 -14.96 6.22
N ASP A 9 -1.97 -13.89 6.17
CA ASP A 9 -3.39 -13.87 6.48
C ASP A 9 -4.04 -12.68 5.75
N MET A 10 -4.97 -12.96 4.83
CA MET A 10 -5.71 -11.94 4.08
C MET A 10 -6.70 -11.17 4.97
N ASN A 11 -7.16 -11.75 6.07
CA ASN A 11 -8.15 -11.12 6.95
C ASN A 11 -7.59 -9.88 7.65
N LEU A 12 -6.27 -9.73 7.72
CA LEU A 12 -5.62 -8.52 8.23
C LEU A 12 -5.94 -7.26 7.40
N LEU A 13 -6.40 -7.42 6.15
CA LEU A 13 -6.90 -6.31 5.32
C LEU A 13 -8.39 -6.02 5.52
N THR A 14 -9.10 -6.81 6.33
CA THR A 14 -10.55 -6.64 6.49
C THR A 14 -10.86 -5.42 7.32
N VAL A 15 -11.72 -4.55 6.78
CA VAL A 15 -12.23 -3.37 7.49
C VAL A 15 -13.75 -3.37 7.50
N TRP A 16 -14.33 -2.96 8.63
CA TRP A 16 -15.78 -2.91 8.82
C TRP A 16 -16.32 -1.50 8.62
N ASP A 17 -17.39 -1.38 7.84
CA ASP A 17 -18.15 -0.15 7.71
C ASP A 17 -19.43 -0.24 8.55
N ASP A 18 -19.49 0.58 9.61
CA ASP A 18 -20.64 0.68 10.50
C ASP A 18 -21.88 1.28 9.80
N SER A 19 -21.67 2.15 8.80
CA SER A 19 -22.77 2.79 8.07
C SER A 19 -23.51 1.84 7.12
N THR A 20 -22.78 0.92 6.48
CA THR A 20 -23.33 -0.02 5.51
C THR A 20 -23.44 -1.44 6.06
N SER A 21 -22.94 -1.69 7.27
CA SER A 21 -22.85 -3.02 7.88
C SER A 21 -22.17 -4.05 6.98
N CYS A 22 -21.13 -3.63 6.26
CA CYS A 22 -20.38 -4.44 5.30
C CYS A 22 -18.89 -4.51 5.64
N ASN A 23 -18.23 -5.59 5.21
CA ASN A 23 -16.78 -5.71 5.23
C ASN A 23 -16.20 -5.31 3.87
N TYR A 24 -15.08 -4.60 3.90
CA TYR A 24 -14.25 -4.29 2.74
C TYR A 24 -12.85 -4.90 2.91
N CYS A 25 -12.13 -5.05 1.79
CA CYS A 25 -10.74 -5.50 1.77
C CYS A 25 -9.84 -4.31 1.43
N GLY A 26 -9.09 -3.83 2.41
CA GLY A 26 -8.16 -2.72 2.27
C GLY A 26 -8.83 -1.38 1.94
N CYS A 27 -8.02 -0.48 1.39
CA CYS A 27 -8.38 0.89 1.02
C CYS A 27 -9.11 0.94 -0.31
N ASN A 28 -9.98 1.93 -0.47
CA ASN A 28 -10.58 2.31 -1.74
C ASN A 28 -10.43 3.81 -1.95
N GLN A 29 -9.77 4.23 -3.03
CA GLN A 29 -9.52 5.65 -3.31
C GLN A 29 -10.80 6.48 -3.42
N GLU A 30 -11.94 5.88 -3.74
CA GLU A 30 -13.23 6.58 -3.81
C GLU A 30 -13.74 7.04 -2.43
N TRP A 31 -13.13 6.56 -1.33
CA TRP A 31 -13.49 6.99 0.02
C TRP A 31 -12.96 8.37 0.39
N PHE A 32 -11.96 8.89 -0.34
CA PHE A 32 -11.43 10.23 -0.08
C PHE A 32 -12.51 11.30 -0.26
N ALA A 33 -12.47 12.34 0.57
CA ALA A 33 -13.43 13.44 0.51
C ALA A 33 -13.17 14.36 -0.69
N GLU A 34 -11.90 14.62 -1.02
CA GLU A 34 -11.57 15.55 -2.11
C GLU A 34 -11.61 14.88 -3.49
N PRO A 35 -12.18 15.55 -4.52
CA PRO A 35 -12.23 15.03 -5.88
C PRO A 35 -10.84 14.69 -6.46
N TRP A 36 -9.82 15.50 -6.15
CA TRP A 36 -8.46 15.22 -6.60
C TRP A 36 -7.91 13.94 -5.96
N GLN A 37 -8.21 13.71 -4.69
CA GLN A 37 -7.77 12.51 -3.99
C GLN A 37 -8.44 11.26 -4.56
N ARG A 38 -9.74 11.32 -4.88
CA ARG A 38 -10.40 10.22 -5.59
C ARG A 38 -9.83 9.99 -6.98
N LYS A 39 -9.38 11.04 -7.68
CA LYS A 39 -8.78 10.90 -9.02
C LYS A 39 -7.35 10.35 -9.00
N ALA A 40 -6.54 10.72 -8.01
CA ALA A 40 -5.10 10.43 -7.98
C ALA A 40 -4.67 9.53 -6.80
N GLY A 41 -5.61 9.00 -6.01
CA GLY A 41 -5.36 8.29 -4.77
C GLY A 41 -4.87 6.85 -4.88
N CYS A 42 -4.61 6.34 -6.08
CA CYS A 42 -4.14 4.96 -6.27
C CYS A 42 -2.82 4.70 -5.51
N GLY A 43 -1.85 5.62 -5.61
CA GLY A 43 -0.56 5.53 -4.91
C GLY A 43 -0.70 5.55 -3.38
N PRO A 44 -1.31 6.59 -2.79
CA PRO A 44 -1.60 6.65 -1.35
C PRO A 44 -2.40 5.46 -0.83
N SER A 45 -3.42 5.00 -1.57
CA SER A 45 -4.21 3.82 -1.18
C SER A 45 -3.39 2.53 -1.18
N ALA A 46 -2.54 2.33 -2.19
CA ALA A 46 -1.64 1.18 -2.28
C ALA A 46 -0.62 1.17 -1.12
N ALA A 47 -0.01 2.32 -0.83
CA ALA A 47 0.88 2.45 0.31
C ALA A 47 0.17 2.21 1.65
N THR A 48 -1.03 2.77 1.82
CA THR A 48 -1.82 2.57 3.04
C THR A 48 -2.14 1.10 3.23
N ASN A 49 -2.49 0.35 2.18
CA ASN A 49 -2.70 -1.11 2.27
C ASN A 49 -1.45 -1.85 2.77
N ILE A 50 -0.27 -1.53 2.24
CA ILE A 50 1.00 -2.16 2.65
C ILE A 50 1.27 -1.84 4.13
N LEU A 51 1.18 -0.57 4.51
CA LEU A 51 1.48 -0.13 5.88
C LEU A 51 0.46 -0.69 6.88
N PHE A 52 -0.83 -0.67 6.53
CA PHE A 52 -1.92 -1.23 7.32
C PHE A 52 -1.72 -2.73 7.53
N TYR A 53 -1.39 -3.48 6.47
CA TYR A 53 -1.11 -4.91 6.58
C TYR A 53 0.01 -5.20 7.58
N GLN A 54 1.13 -4.47 7.48
CA GLN A 54 2.28 -4.66 8.35
C GLN A 54 1.97 -4.28 9.80
N GLN A 55 1.18 -3.23 10.01
CA GLN A 55 0.72 -2.83 11.34
C GLN A 55 -0.17 -3.90 11.96
N GLN A 56 -1.19 -4.39 11.24
CA GLN A 56 -2.10 -5.42 11.72
C GLN A 56 -1.35 -6.73 12.00
N LYS A 57 -0.38 -7.09 11.15
CA LYS A 57 0.48 -8.27 11.35
C LYS A 57 1.35 -8.18 12.61
N SER A 58 1.74 -6.98 13.03
CA SER A 58 2.55 -6.77 14.24
C SER A 58 1.75 -6.77 15.54
N GLN A 59 0.41 -6.68 15.47
CA GLN A 59 -0.46 -6.67 16.65
C GLN A 59 -0.58 -8.06 17.25
N THR A 60 -0.49 -8.15 18.57
CA THR A 60 -0.68 -9.41 19.32
C THR A 60 -2.15 -9.77 19.51
N VAL A 61 -3.04 -8.78 19.40
CA VAL A 61 -4.50 -8.96 19.56
C VAL A 61 -5.19 -8.48 18.29
N PRO A 62 -5.98 -9.33 17.62
CA PRO A 62 -6.75 -8.91 16.46
C PRO A 62 -7.71 -7.78 16.81
N CYS A 63 -7.48 -6.59 16.23
CA CYS A 63 -8.39 -5.47 16.33
C CYS A 63 -9.26 -5.38 15.07
N ARG A 64 -10.58 -5.27 15.25
CA ARG A 64 -11.50 -4.97 14.15
C ARG A 64 -11.34 -3.52 13.76
N TYR A 65 -10.74 -3.28 12.59
CA TYR A 65 -10.52 -1.93 12.09
C TYR A 65 -11.78 -1.38 11.41
N LEU A 66 -12.15 -0.13 11.69
CA LEU A 66 -13.30 0.51 11.04
C LEU A 66 -12.86 1.22 9.76
N LYS A 67 -13.76 1.27 8.76
CA LYS A 67 -13.53 2.00 7.52
C LYS A 67 -13.19 3.47 7.76
N LYS A 68 -13.81 4.12 8.74
CA LYS A 68 -13.52 5.52 9.11
C LYS A 68 -12.09 5.71 9.64
N ASP A 69 -11.59 4.72 10.38
CA ASP A 69 -10.22 4.74 10.91
C ASP A 69 -9.22 4.51 9.77
N LEU A 70 -9.54 3.60 8.84
CA LEU A 70 -8.70 3.39 7.65
C LEU A 70 -8.73 4.62 6.73
N LEU A 71 -9.87 5.29 6.57
CA LEU A 71 -9.95 6.54 5.82
C LEU A 71 -9.08 7.63 6.46
N HIS A 72 -9.12 7.78 7.79
CA HIS A 72 -8.22 8.71 8.48
C HIS A 72 -6.75 8.37 8.22
N TYR A 73 -6.42 7.08 8.19
CA TYR A 73 -5.08 6.64 7.85
C TYR A 73 -4.72 6.96 6.40
N MET A 74 -5.62 6.73 5.45
CA MET A 74 -5.43 7.09 4.04
C MET A 74 -5.16 8.59 3.86
N GLU A 75 -5.89 9.45 4.57
CA GLU A 75 -5.73 10.92 4.57
C GLU A 75 -4.38 11.36 5.15
N GLU A 76 -3.88 10.63 6.13
CA GLU A 76 -2.58 10.87 6.73
C GLU A 76 -1.45 10.44 5.79
N VAL A 77 -1.51 9.22 5.26
CA VAL A 77 -0.54 8.69 4.28
C VAL A 77 -0.49 9.55 3.02
N TRP A 78 -1.64 10.08 2.59
CA TRP A 78 -1.73 11.02 1.48
C TRP A 78 -0.75 12.18 1.61
N LYS A 79 -0.54 12.73 2.82
CA LYS A 79 0.34 13.90 3.05
C LYS A 79 1.81 13.63 2.69
N TYR A 80 2.24 12.37 2.73
CA TYR A 80 3.60 11.95 2.38
C TYR A 80 3.69 11.44 0.95
N ILE A 81 2.64 10.75 0.51
CA ILE A 81 2.61 10.02 -0.76
C ILE A 81 1.77 10.78 -1.80
N THR A 82 1.64 12.10 -1.63
CA THR A 82 0.86 12.96 -2.53
C THR A 82 1.38 12.80 -3.97
N PRO A 83 0.52 12.43 -4.93
CA PRO A 83 0.89 12.36 -6.34
C PRO A 83 1.12 13.76 -6.93
N GLU A 84 2.02 13.84 -7.90
CA GLU A 84 2.19 15.05 -8.72
C GLU A 84 1.17 15.03 -9.88
N GLN A 85 1.21 16.01 -10.79
CA GLN A 85 0.28 16.07 -11.93
C GLN A 85 0.27 14.79 -12.78
N ASN A 86 1.41 14.12 -12.90
CA ASN A 86 1.56 12.85 -13.62
C ASN A 86 1.48 11.62 -12.70
N GLY A 87 0.95 11.77 -11.48
CA GLY A 87 0.89 10.71 -10.49
C GLY A 87 2.22 10.44 -9.80
N ILE A 88 2.51 9.18 -9.53
CA ILE A 88 3.80 8.71 -9.00
C ILE A 88 4.52 7.97 -10.13
N ALA A 89 5.49 8.63 -10.75
CA ALA A 89 6.03 8.22 -12.05
C ALA A 89 7.00 7.02 -12.02
N SER A 90 7.48 6.60 -10.85
CA SER A 90 8.35 5.43 -10.71
C SER A 90 8.25 4.76 -9.35
N THR A 91 8.66 3.50 -9.30
CA THR A 91 8.85 2.70 -8.08
C THR A 91 9.82 3.38 -7.11
N GLU A 92 10.92 3.96 -7.59
CA GLU A 92 11.86 4.68 -6.74
C GLU A 92 11.24 5.93 -6.08
N VAL A 93 10.43 6.69 -6.82
CA VAL A 93 9.69 7.83 -6.25
C VAL A 93 8.68 7.36 -5.21
N PHE A 94 7.98 6.26 -5.47
CA PHE A 94 7.06 5.64 -4.52
C PHE A 94 7.80 5.23 -3.23
N LEU A 95 8.89 4.47 -3.35
CA LEU A 95 9.70 4.03 -2.22
C LEU A 95 10.24 5.21 -1.40
N ARG A 96 10.75 6.25 -2.05
CA ARG A 96 11.21 7.46 -1.37
C ARG A 96 10.10 8.12 -0.55
N LYS A 97 8.88 8.21 -1.08
CA LYS A 97 7.72 8.76 -0.36
C LYS A 97 7.31 7.88 0.82
N VAL A 98 7.27 6.55 0.66
CA VAL A 98 6.98 5.60 1.74
C VAL A 98 8.08 5.63 2.83
N ARG A 99 9.36 5.76 2.46
CA ARG A 99 10.46 5.95 3.41
C ARG A 99 10.30 7.24 4.20
N GLY A 100 9.83 8.32 3.56
CA GLY A 100 9.50 9.57 4.24
C GLY A 100 8.43 9.38 5.31
N TYR A 101 7.34 8.70 4.98
CA TYR A 101 6.29 8.33 5.92
C TYR A 101 6.84 7.49 7.10
N ALA A 102 7.57 6.42 6.78
CA ALA A 102 8.09 5.50 7.79
C ALA A 102 9.08 6.18 8.75
N SER A 103 9.97 7.02 8.23
CA SER A 103 10.92 7.79 9.04
C SER A 103 10.21 8.73 10.01
N ALA A 104 9.17 9.44 9.55
CA ALA A 104 8.37 10.33 10.39
C ALA A 104 7.62 9.60 11.51
N HIS A 105 7.31 8.30 11.32
CA HIS A 105 6.59 7.47 12.28
C HIS A 105 7.49 6.47 13.04
N GLY A 106 8.82 6.57 12.89
CA GLY A 106 9.78 5.67 13.54
C GLY A 106 9.67 4.20 13.11
N LEU A 107 9.07 3.93 11.94
CA LEU A 107 8.89 2.60 11.39
C LEU A 107 10.18 2.14 10.68
N LYS A 108 10.54 0.89 10.87
CA LYS A 108 11.71 0.27 10.23
C LYS A 108 11.23 -0.82 9.28
N PHE A 109 11.32 -0.54 7.98
CA PHE A 109 11.05 -1.52 6.94
C PHE A 109 12.29 -1.81 6.11
N HIS A 110 12.34 -3.01 5.57
CA HIS A 110 13.22 -3.35 4.46
C HIS A 110 12.52 -2.98 3.16
N TYR A 111 13.22 -2.31 2.24
CA TYR A 111 12.65 -1.82 0.99
C TYR A 111 13.52 -2.28 -0.17
N GLU A 112 12.90 -2.96 -1.12
CA GLU A 112 13.53 -3.30 -2.38
C GLU A 112 12.59 -2.98 -3.54
N ALA A 113 13.17 -2.68 -4.70
CA ALA A 113 12.46 -2.55 -5.96
C ALA A 113 13.23 -3.33 -7.02
N LEU A 114 12.47 -3.99 -7.89
CA LEU A 114 12.98 -4.64 -9.09
C LEU A 114 12.52 -3.83 -10.29
N ASP A 115 13.47 -3.22 -11.02
CA ASP A 115 13.15 -2.49 -12.23
C ASP A 115 12.78 -3.46 -13.36
N VAL A 116 11.73 -3.12 -14.10
CA VAL A 116 11.30 -3.83 -15.30
C VAL A 116 11.30 -2.85 -16.48
N PRO A 117 12.46 -2.60 -17.12
CA PRO A 117 12.58 -1.63 -18.20
C PRO A 117 11.70 -1.95 -19.42
N ALA A 118 11.35 -0.92 -20.18
CA ALA A 118 10.60 -1.08 -21.43
C ALA A 118 11.39 -1.93 -22.44
N GLU A 119 12.71 -1.71 -22.54
CA GLU A 119 13.62 -2.50 -23.36
C GLU A 119 13.73 -3.93 -22.83
N LYS A 120 13.31 -4.91 -23.64
CA LYS A 120 13.23 -6.32 -23.23
C LYS A 120 14.60 -6.89 -22.89
N ALA A 121 15.64 -6.47 -23.61
CA ALA A 121 17.00 -6.94 -23.37
C ALA A 121 17.57 -6.50 -22.01
N GLN A 122 16.97 -5.50 -21.36
CA GLN A 122 17.39 -4.98 -20.05
C GLN A 122 16.52 -5.47 -18.89
N ARG A 123 15.50 -6.29 -19.16
CA ARG A 123 14.62 -6.81 -18.11
C ARG A 123 15.34 -7.88 -17.29
N PRO A 124 15.01 -7.99 -15.99
CA PRO A 124 15.48 -9.11 -15.18
C PRO A 124 15.00 -10.43 -15.80
N SER A 125 15.84 -11.46 -15.65
CA SER A 125 15.49 -12.83 -15.97
C SER A 125 14.30 -13.30 -15.14
N PHE A 126 13.65 -14.36 -15.60
CA PHE A 126 12.55 -14.97 -14.85
C PHE A 126 12.99 -15.40 -13.45
N ASP A 127 14.20 -15.95 -13.32
CA ASP A 127 14.74 -16.40 -12.03
C ASP A 127 14.97 -15.22 -11.08
N GLU A 128 15.52 -14.10 -11.56
CA GLU A 128 15.65 -12.87 -10.75
C GLU A 128 14.30 -12.32 -10.27
N VAL A 129 13.26 -12.40 -11.10
CA VAL A 129 11.90 -12.02 -10.69
C VAL A 129 11.36 -12.96 -9.62
N ILE A 130 11.64 -14.26 -9.72
CA ILE A 130 11.17 -15.27 -8.76
C ILE A 130 11.93 -15.21 -7.44
N ASP A 131 13.19 -14.79 -7.44
CA ASP A 131 13.99 -14.61 -6.23
C ASP A 131 13.65 -13.30 -5.49
N PHE A 132 13.10 -12.31 -6.21
CA PHE A 132 12.65 -11.05 -5.62
C PHE A 132 11.33 -11.16 -4.82
N VAL A 133 10.44 -12.08 -5.19
CA VAL A 133 9.11 -12.24 -4.56
C VAL A 133 9.12 -13.35 -3.52
#